data_AF-I4C5N2-F1
#
_entry.id   AF-I4C5N2-F1
#
_cell.length_a   1.000
_cell.length_b   1.000
_cell.length_c   1.000
_cell.angle_alpha   90.00
_cell.angle_beta   90.00
_cell.angle_gamma   90.00
#
_symmetry.space_group_name_H-M   'P 1'
#
loop_
_entity.id
_entity.type
_entity.pdbx_description
1 polymer ?
#
loop_
_entity_poly.entity_id
_entity_poly.type
_entity_poly.pdbx_seq_one_letter_code
_entity_poly.pdbx_strand_id
1 'polypeptide(L)'
;MAKKAKESNSAKTKNKSTDVLSDDQIKKIVGEINKLAIDTVERGQMDIGDLVLSKVFQGSLDEATSKSPYKNKTMKSIIDHDNLRVNRRRLGEWVRAAFLRKQLLAKEVDCSNLSYSHFAVLLQVENEATRVKLANKANKKKASARKLADEVGKLHRVVHSEEDGKALLRLLGNPEALMKDEKAKKTLENQEDLEKLPFDIRMLIAKRAEEVAKHMIDSMNLLKVAKKNIALIELRETDVIDIEATNLVAVKA
;
A
#
# COMPACT_ATOMS: atom_id res chain seq x y z
N MET A 1 16.98 42.98 -94.08
CA MET A 1 15.62 42.66 -93.60
C MET A 1 15.76 41.69 -92.44
N ALA A 2 15.92 42.14 -91.19
CA ALA A 2 14.90 42.61 -90.26
C ALA A 2 14.10 41.47 -89.54
N LYS A 3 14.58 41.13 -88.33
CA LYS A 3 13.90 40.73 -87.08
C LYS A 3 12.44 40.19 -87.13
N LYS A 4 12.22 39.03 -86.47
CA LYS A 4 11.33 38.80 -85.29
C LYS A 4 11.20 37.28 -85.06
N ALA A 5 11.74 36.72 -83.99
CA ALA A 5 11.13 36.62 -82.66
C ALA A 5 9.78 35.87 -82.66
N LYS A 6 9.77 34.63 -82.17
CA LYS A 6 8.63 34.09 -81.44
C LYS A 6 9.10 33.06 -80.41
N GLU A 7 9.21 33.56 -79.20
CA GLU A 7 9.17 32.80 -77.96
C GLU A 7 7.86 32.01 -77.89
N SER A 8 7.93 30.75 -77.45
CA SER A 8 6.78 30.09 -76.85
C SER A 8 7.23 29.11 -75.78
N ASN A 9 7.27 29.65 -74.56
CA ASN A 9 6.77 29.04 -73.33
C ASN A 9 7.23 27.62 -72.99
N SER A 10 8.40 27.58 -72.36
CA SER A 10 8.68 26.69 -71.23
C SER A 10 7.61 26.89 -70.15
N ALA A 11 6.59 26.03 -70.14
CA ALA A 11 5.70 25.86 -69.00
C ALA A 11 6.49 25.18 -67.88
N LYS A 12 7.24 26.00 -67.14
CA LYS A 12 7.91 25.62 -65.91
C LYS A 12 6.82 25.41 -64.86
N THR A 13 6.29 24.19 -64.80
CA THR A 13 5.41 23.72 -63.73
C THR A 13 6.19 23.84 -62.42
N LYS A 14 6.05 24.98 -61.75
CA LYS A 14 6.42 25.15 -60.34
C LYS A 14 5.52 24.19 -59.56
N ASN A 15 6.01 22.98 -59.35
CA ASN A 15 5.38 22.05 -58.43
C ASN A 15 5.39 22.72 -57.06
N LYS A 16 4.17 23.10 -56.65
CA LYS A 16 3.78 23.60 -55.36
C LYS A 16 4.52 22.81 -54.29
N SER A 17 5.20 23.56 -53.42
CA SER A 17 5.74 23.09 -52.15
C SER A 17 4.81 22.07 -51.51
N THR A 18 5.25 20.81 -51.48
CA THR A 18 4.64 19.76 -50.68
C THR A 18 4.66 20.24 -49.23
N ASP A 19 3.46 20.49 -48.73
CA ASP A 19 3.13 20.84 -47.35
C ASP A 19 3.39 19.61 -46.47
N VAL A 20 4.67 19.31 -46.25
CA VAL A 20 5.12 18.23 -45.38
C VAL A 20 5.08 18.78 -43.97
N LEU A 21 4.14 18.27 -43.17
CA LEU A 21 4.07 18.56 -41.74
C LEU A 21 5.45 18.36 -41.11
N SER A 22 5.86 19.31 -40.27
CA SER A 22 7.09 19.18 -39.48
C SER A 22 6.99 18.01 -38.50
N ASP A 23 8.14 17.43 -38.14
CA ASP A 23 8.22 16.32 -37.19
C ASP A 23 7.53 16.61 -35.84
N ASP A 24 7.57 17.87 -35.39
CA ASP A 24 6.91 18.29 -34.16
C ASP A 24 5.38 18.33 -34.29
N GLN A 25 4.85 18.72 -35.46
CA GLN A 25 3.43 18.62 -35.75
C GLN A 25 2.98 17.15 -35.80
N ILE A 26 3.77 16.27 -36.42
CA ILE A 26 3.50 14.83 -36.45
C ILE A 26 3.45 14.26 -35.02
N LYS A 27 4.44 14.57 -34.18
CA LYS A 27 4.46 14.14 -32.77
C LYS A 27 3.24 14.62 -32.00
N LYS A 28 2.82 15.87 -32.20
CA LYS A 28 1.63 16.43 -31.55
C LYS A 28 0.36 15.69 -31.97
N ILE A 29 0.17 15.47 -33.28
CA ILE A 29 -0.98 14.74 -33.82
C ILE A 29 -1.01 13.30 -33.28
N VAL A 30 0.13 12.60 -33.29
CA VAL A 30 0.23 11.25 -32.71
C VAL A 30 -0.12 11.24 -31.22
N GLY A 31 0.32 12.25 -30.46
CA GLY A 31 -0.05 12.43 -29.06
C GLY A 31 -1.56 12.61 -28.85
N GLU A 32 -2.22 13.41 -29.69
CA GLU A 32 -3.67 13.62 -29.65
C GLU A 32 -4.45 12.34 -30.02
N ILE A 33 -4.03 11.61 -31.05
CA ILE A 33 -4.60 10.32 -31.45
C ILE A 33 -4.51 9.31 -30.30
N ASN A 34 -3.32 9.19 -29.69
CA ASN A 34 -3.11 8.24 -28.59
C ASN A 34 -3.99 8.59 -27.39
N LYS A 35 -4.10 9.88 -27.04
CA LYS A 35 -4.98 10.33 -25.96
C LYS A 35 -6.45 9.99 -26.26
N LEU A 36 -6.93 10.29 -27.46
CA LEU A 36 -8.30 9.98 -27.87
C LEU A 36 -8.60 8.48 -27.85
N ALA A 37 -7.65 7.66 -28.31
CA ALA A 37 -7.77 6.20 -28.29
C ALA A 37 -7.90 5.67 -26.84
N ILE A 38 -7.04 6.15 -25.93
CA ILE A 38 -7.10 5.77 -24.51
C ILE A 38 -8.43 6.20 -23.89
N ASP A 39 -8.83 7.47 -24.06
CA ASP A 39 -10.07 8.00 -23.51
C ASP A 39 -11.31 7.22 -24.00
N THR A 40 -11.31 6.82 -25.27
CA THR A 40 -12.38 6.01 -25.87
C THR A 40 -12.44 4.61 -25.27
N VAL A 41 -11.29 3.96 -25.11
CA VAL A 41 -11.21 2.63 -24.49
C VAL A 41 -11.67 2.70 -23.03
N GLU A 42 -11.17 3.64 -22.24
CA GLU A 42 -11.53 3.77 -20.83
C GLU A 42 -13.03 4.09 -20.64
N ARG A 43 -13.61 4.93 -21.51
CA ARG A 43 -15.06 5.19 -21.49
C ARG A 43 -15.86 3.93 -21.82
N GLY A 44 -15.49 3.22 -22.90
CA GLY A 44 -16.15 1.98 -23.28
C GLY A 44 -16.11 0.91 -22.18
N GLN A 45 -15.00 0.83 -21.44
CA GLN A 45 -14.87 -0.06 -20.27
C GLN A 45 -15.89 0.29 -19.18
N MET A 46 -16.03 1.58 -18.86
CA MET A 46 -17.00 2.04 -17.87
C MET A 46 -18.44 1.80 -18.34
N ASP A 47 -18.75 2.08 -19.61
CA ASP A 47 -20.09 1.90 -20.17
C ASP A 47 -20.52 0.42 -20.17
N ILE A 48 -19.61 -0.50 -20.51
CA ILE A 48 -19.85 -1.95 -20.40
C ILE A 48 -20.09 -2.35 -18.95
N GLY A 49 -19.27 -1.84 -18.02
CA GLY A 49 -19.44 -2.06 -16.58
C GLY A 49 -20.81 -1.60 -16.09
N ASP A 50 -21.23 -0.40 -16.48
CA ASP A 50 -22.54 0.18 -16.15
C ASP A 50 -23.71 -0.60 -16.77
N LEU A 51 -23.56 -1.08 -18.01
CA LEU A 51 -24.55 -1.92 -18.67
C LEU A 51 -24.76 -3.24 -17.91
N VAL A 52 -23.68 -3.92 -17.55
CA VAL A 52 -23.77 -5.17 -16.79
C VAL A 52 -24.35 -4.91 -15.40
N LEU A 53 -23.90 -3.86 -14.72
CA LEU A 53 -24.41 -3.47 -13.40
C LEU A 53 -25.93 -3.19 -13.42
N SER A 54 -26.42 -2.50 -14.45
CA SER A 54 -27.84 -2.17 -14.58
C SER A 54 -28.71 -3.35 -15.02
N LYS A 55 -28.24 -4.16 -15.98
CA LYS A 55 -29.03 -5.26 -16.56
C LYS A 55 -29.00 -6.54 -15.73
N VAL A 56 -27.89 -6.83 -15.07
CA VAL A 56 -27.68 -8.11 -14.37
C VAL A 56 -27.98 -7.96 -12.89
N PHE A 57 -27.45 -6.90 -12.27
CA PHE A 57 -27.51 -6.70 -10.82
C PHE A 57 -28.59 -5.70 -10.41
N GLN A 58 -29.33 -5.13 -11.36
CA GLN A 58 -30.40 -4.15 -11.11
C GLN A 58 -29.97 -2.99 -10.20
N GLY A 59 -28.68 -2.62 -10.23
CA GLY A 59 -28.11 -1.60 -9.36
C GLY A 59 -27.82 -2.03 -7.91
N SER A 60 -28.13 -3.27 -7.51
CA SER A 60 -27.84 -3.81 -6.18
C SER A 60 -26.41 -4.36 -6.09
N LEU A 61 -25.63 -3.83 -5.16
CA LEU A 61 -24.21 -4.17 -4.98
C LEU A 61 -23.99 -5.55 -4.38
N ASP A 62 -24.84 -5.95 -3.43
CA ASP A 62 -24.63 -7.15 -2.61
C ASP A 62 -24.50 -8.41 -3.45
N GLU A 63 -24.93 -8.34 -4.70
CA GLU A 63 -24.79 -9.37 -5.71
C GLU A 63 -23.51 -9.26 -6.53
N ALA A 64 -23.12 -8.06 -6.97
CA ALA A 64 -21.94 -7.83 -7.79
C ALA A 64 -20.61 -8.06 -7.05
N THR A 65 -20.59 -7.87 -5.72
CA THR A 65 -19.42 -8.11 -4.86
C THR A 65 -19.58 -9.31 -3.94
N SER A 66 -20.66 -10.07 -4.06
CA SER A 66 -20.92 -11.23 -3.22
C SER A 66 -19.87 -12.31 -3.40
N LYS A 67 -19.36 -12.85 -2.29
CA LYS A 67 -18.57 -14.10 -2.31
C LYS A 67 -19.45 -15.35 -2.43
N SER A 68 -20.79 -15.20 -2.47
CA SER A 68 -21.72 -16.33 -2.53
C SER A 68 -21.56 -17.12 -3.84
N PRO A 69 -21.35 -18.45 -3.78
CA PRO A 69 -21.14 -19.27 -4.97
C PRO A 69 -22.35 -19.31 -5.91
N TYR A 70 -23.56 -19.07 -5.39
CA TYR A 70 -24.79 -19.07 -6.19
C TYR A 70 -25.01 -17.75 -6.94
N LYS A 71 -24.58 -16.62 -6.39
CA LYS A 71 -24.70 -15.29 -7.03
C LYS A 71 -23.68 -15.07 -8.15
N ASN A 72 -22.57 -15.81 -8.09
CA ASN A 72 -21.61 -15.91 -9.19
C ASN A 72 -22.18 -16.58 -10.44
N LYS A 73 -23.31 -17.30 -10.38
CA LYS A 73 -23.82 -18.07 -11.54
C LYS A 73 -24.19 -17.17 -12.72
N THR A 74 -24.93 -16.07 -12.49
CA THR A 74 -25.36 -15.19 -13.60
C THR A 74 -24.18 -14.46 -14.25
N MET A 75 -23.27 -13.92 -13.44
CA MET A 75 -22.05 -13.30 -13.96
C MET A 75 -21.17 -14.32 -14.68
N LYS A 76 -21.03 -15.53 -14.12
CA LYS A 76 -20.30 -16.63 -14.74
C LYS A 76 -20.92 -17.03 -16.08
N SER A 77 -22.24 -17.11 -16.20
CA SER A 77 -22.91 -17.41 -17.47
C SER A 77 -22.63 -16.36 -18.55
N ILE A 78 -22.57 -15.08 -18.20
CA ILE A 78 -22.20 -14.00 -19.14
C ILE A 78 -20.74 -14.14 -19.54
N ILE A 79 -19.87 -14.31 -18.55
CA ILE A 79 -18.43 -14.47 -18.71
C ILE A 79 -18.08 -15.68 -19.58
N ASP A 80 -18.81 -16.78 -19.42
CA ASP A 80 -18.60 -18.04 -20.12
C ASP A 80 -19.26 -18.09 -21.50
N HIS A 81 -20.02 -17.06 -21.90
CA HIS A 81 -20.71 -17.01 -23.17
C HIS A 81 -19.75 -16.88 -24.37
N ASP A 82 -19.83 -17.78 -25.35
CA ASP A 82 -18.86 -17.89 -26.46
C ASP A 82 -18.76 -16.63 -27.33
N ASN A 83 -19.85 -15.89 -27.47
CA ASN A 83 -19.86 -14.63 -28.22
C ASN A 83 -19.32 -13.42 -27.46
N LEU A 84 -18.95 -13.55 -26.18
CA LEU A 84 -18.40 -12.45 -25.40
C LEU A 84 -17.00 -12.09 -25.92
N ARG A 85 -16.87 -10.91 -26.53
CA ARG A 85 -15.59 -10.40 -27.06
C ARG A 85 -14.70 -9.74 -26.00
N VAL A 86 -15.19 -9.66 -24.77
CA VAL A 86 -14.49 -9.03 -23.64
C VAL A 86 -13.77 -10.10 -22.82
N ASN A 87 -12.57 -9.77 -22.36
CA ASN A 87 -11.84 -10.66 -21.45
C ASN A 87 -12.61 -10.82 -20.12
N ARG A 88 -12.84 -12.09 -19.74
CA ARG A 88 -13.53 -12.54 -18.52
C ARG A 88 -13.09 -11.81 -17.25
N ARG A 89 -11.77 -11.75 -17.02
CA ARG A 89 -11.20 -11.13 -15.81
C ARG A 89 -11.43 -9.61 -15.80
N ARG A 90 -11.29 -8.97 -16.96
CA ARG A 90 -11.46 -7.51 -17.10
C ARG A 90 -12.91 -7.09 -16.89
N LEU A 91 -13.88 -7.88 -17.34
CA LEU A 91 -15.30 -7.56 -17.17
C LEU A 91 -15.68 -7.36 -15.70
N GLY A 92 -15.22 -8.24 -14.81
CA GLY A 92 -15.47 -8.11 -13.37
C GLY A 92 -14.78 -6.90 -12.73
N GLU A 93 -13.63 -6.46 -13.25
CA GLU A 93 -12.97 -5.22 -12.82
C GLU A 93 -13.76 -3.98 -13.27
N TRP A 94 -14.26 -3.98 -14.51
CA TRP A 94 -15.06 -2.88 -15.06
C TRP A 94 -16.37 -2.66 -14.32
N VAL A 95 -17.08 -3.75 -13.98
CA VAL A 95 -18.32 -3.68 -13.20
C VAL A 95 -18.07 -3.10 -11.81
N ARG A 96 -17.00 -3.52 -11.13
CA ARG A 96 -16.61 -2.97 -9.82
C ARG A 96 -16.22 -1.50 -9.92
N ALA A 97 -15.52 -1.10 -10.97
CA ALA A 97 -15.14 0.31 -11.20
C ALA A 97 -16.36 1.20 -11.47
N ALA A 98 -17.28 0.76 -12.34
CA ALA A 98 -18.54 1.42 -12.62
C ALA A 98 -19.38 1.59 -11.35
N PHE A 99 -19.45 0.54 -10.54
CA PHE A 99 -20.11 0.60 -9.26
C PHE A 99 -19.46 1.62 -8.30
N LEU A 100 -18.14 1.59 -8.15
CA LEU A 100 -17.42 2.56 -7.32
C LEU A 100 -17.69 4.00 -7.76
N ARG A 101 -17.75 4.27 -9.07
CA ARG A 101 -18.14 5.58 -9.60
C ARG A 101 -19.53 5.98 -9.11
N LYS A 102 -20.54 5.09 -9.17
CA LYS A 102 -21.89 5.37 -8.65
C LYS A 102 -21.89 5.65 -7.15
N GLN A 103 -21.13 4.90 -6.36
CA GLN A 103 -21.01 5.15 -4.92
C GLN A 103 -20.41 6.52 -4.61
N LEU A 104 -19.35 6.89 -5.33
CA LEU A 104 -18.70 8.19 -5.15
C LEU A 104 -19.65 9.32 -5.55
N LEU A 105 -20.38 9.18 -6.66
CA LEU A 105 -21.40 10.14 -7.09
C LEU A 105 -22.56 10.26 -6.08
N ALA A 106 -23.02 9.14 -5.50
CA ALA A 106 -24.04 9.15 -4.46
C ALA A 106 -23.58 9.86 -3.16
N LYS A 107 -22.27 10.00 -2.98
CA LYS A 107 -21.63 10.77 -1.89
C LYS A 107 -21.20 12.17 -2.33
N GLU A 108 -21.75 12.65 -3.44
CA GLU A 108 -21.49 13.99 -4.00
C GLU A 108 -20.00 14.23 -4.33
N VAL A 109 -19.24 13.16 -4.59
CA VAL A 109 -17.85 13.26 -5.02
C VAL A 109 -17.82 13.50 -6.52
N ASP A 110 -17.30 14.67 -6.93
CA ASP A 110 -17.06 14.95 -8.35
C ASP A 110 -16.02 13.96 -8.91
N CYS A 111 -16.43 13.25 -9.96
CA CYS A 111 -15.65 12.23 -10.66
C CYS A 111 -15.42 12.59 -12.14
N SER A 112 -15.66 13.84 -12.54
CA SER A 112 -15.61 14.29 -13.94
C SER A 112 -14.26 14.07 -14.63
N ASN A 113 -13.15 14.11 -13.88
CA ASN A 113 -11.80 13.89 -14.41
C ASN A 113 -11.25 12.50 -14.08
N LEU A 114 -12.06 11.60 -13.51
CA LEU A 114 -11.63 10.25 -13.14
C LEU A 114 -12.00 9.27 -14.24
N SER A 115 -10.97 8.64 -14.81
CA SER A 115 -11.14 7.57 -15.80
C SER A 115 -11.21 6.18 -15.16
N TYR A 116 -11.47 5.15 -15.96
CA TYR A 116 -11.45 3.74 -15.52
C TYR A 116 -10.19 3.40 -14.70
N SER A 117 -9.01 3.77 -15.18
CA SER A 117 -7.74 3.45 -14.50
C SER A 117 -7.68 4.06 -13.09
N HIS A 118 -8.30 5.22 -12.86
CA HIS A 118 -8.37 5.82 -11.53
C HIS A 118 -9.24 4.98 -10.59
N PHE A 119 -10.41 4.55 -11.05
CA PHE A 119 -11.29 3.69 -10.26
C PHE A 119 -10.65 2.33 -9.97
N ALA A 120 -9.94 1.75 -10.93
CA ALA A 120 -9.20 0.50 -10.73
C ALA A 120 -8.15 0.60 -9.61
N VAL A 121 -7.46 1.74 -9.51
CA VAL A 121 -6.52 2.01 -8.40
C VAL A 121 -7.26 2.22 -7.09
N LEU A 122 -8.35 3.00 -7.08
CA LEU A 122 -9.14 3.28 -5.88
C LEU A 122 -9.80 2.03 -5.29
N LEU A 123 -10.12 1.02 -6.12
CA LEU A 123 -10.64 -0.27 -5.66
C LEU A 123 -9.67 -1.02 -4.74
N GLN A 124 -8.37 -0.69 -4.76
CA GLN A 124 -7.37 -1.31 -3.89
C GLN A 124 -7.40 -0.73 -2.46
N VAL A 125 -8.08 0.40 -2.23
CA VAL A 125 -8.10 1.07 -0.93
C VAL A 125 -9.29 0.56 -0.13
N GLU A 126 -9.06 -0.28 0.89
CA GLU A 126 -10.14 -0.90 1.68
C GLU A 126 -10.97 0.13 2.45
N ASN A 127 -10.30 1.07 3.13
CA ASN A 127 -10.99 2.11 3.91
C ASN A 127 -11.73 3.10 3.02
N GLU A 128 -13.05 3.15 3.17
CA GLU A 128 -13.93 3.97 2.34
C GLU A 128 -13.67 5.48 2.49
N ALA A 129 -13.45 5.97 3.72
CA ALA A 129 -13.20 7.39 3.96
C ALA A 129 -11.88 7.83 3.29
N THR A 130 -10.85 6.99 3.35
CA THR A 130 -9.57 7.23 2.65
C THR A 130 -9.77 7.19 1.13
N ARG A 131 -10.56 6.26 0.61
CA ARG A 131 -10.88 6.16 -0.82
C ARG A 131 -11.57 7.43 -1.33
N VAL A 132 -12.57 7.94 -0.60
CA VAL A 132 -13.28 9.19 -0.92
C VAL A 132 -12.33 10.39 -0.91
N LYS A 133 -11.43 10.49 0.08
CA LYS A 133 -10.42 11.55 0.15
C LYS A 133 -9.48 11.52 -1.05
N LEU A 134 -9.01 10.33 -1.42
CA LEU A 134 -8.12 10.14 -2.57
C LEU A 134 -8.82 10.46 -3.90
N ALA A 135 -10.06 10.03 -4.08
CA ALA A 135 -10.85 10.34 -5.28
C ALA A 135 -11.01 11.86 -5.46
N ASN A 136 -11.42 12.56 -4.40
CA ASN A 136 -11.54 14.03 -4.39
C ASN A 136 -10.21 14.71 -4.74
N LYS A 137 -9.12 14.27 -4.11
CA LYS A 137 -7.79 14.83 -4.35
C LYS A 137 -7.33 14.61 -5.79
N ALA A 138 -7.52 13.41 -6.32
CA ALA A 138 -7.16 13.04 -7.68
C ALA A 138 -7.95 13.86 -8.70
N ASN A 139 -9.27 13.99 -8.51
CA ASN A 139 -10.14 14.77 -9.41
C ASN A 139 -9.77 16.25 -9.39
N LYS A 140 -9.67 16.87 -8.19
CA LYS A 140 -9.34 18.30 -8.04
C LYS A 140 -7.97 18.67 -8.63
N LYS A 141 -6.98 17.81 -8.44
CA LYS A 141 -5.60 18.05 -8.94
C LYS A 141 -5.38 17.57 -10.37
N LYS A 142 -6.39 16.97 -11.01
CA LYS A 142 -6.26 16.26 -12.30
C LYS A 142 -5.04 15.32 -12.29
N ALA A 143 -4.86 14.62 -11.17
CA ALA A 143 -3.74 13.69 -11.02
C ALA A 143 -3.92 12.52 -11.99
N SER A 144 -2.84 12.02 -12.58
CA SER A 144 -2.91 10.82 -13.40
C SER A 144 -3.14 9.57 -12.54
N ALA A 145 -3.71 8.52 -13.14
CA ALA A 145 -3.92 7.24 -12.47
C ALA A 145 -2.60 6.66 -11.90
N ARG A 146 -1.47 6.92 -12.57
CA ARG A 146 -0.14 6.53 -12.08
C ARG A 146 0.25 7.27 -10.79
N LYS A 147 0.06 8.59 -10.73
CA LYS A 147 0.33 9.36 -9.51
C LYS A 147 -0.58 8.92 -8.36
N LEU A 148 -1.85 8.62 -8.66
CA LEU A 148 -2.77 8.07 -7.68
C LEU A 148 -2.32 6.68 -7.19
N ALA A 149 -1.83 5.82 -8.10
CA ALA A 149 -1.28 4.51 -7.75
C ALA A 149 -0.06 4.62 -6.84
N ASP A 150 0.83 5.60 -7.07
CA ASP A 150 1.96 5.87 -6.20
C ASP A 150 1.49 6.30 -4.79
N GLU A 151 0.44 7.12 -4.70
CA GLU A 151 -0.15 7.52 -3.41
C GLU A 151 -0.82 6.35 -2.67
N VAL A 152 -1.59 5.53 -3.38
CA VAL A 152 -2.19 4.31 -2.81
C VAL A 152 -1.11 3.31 -2.39
N GLY A 153 -0.07 3.15 -3.20
CA GLY A 153 1.09 2.32 -2.87
C GLY A 153 1.79 2.78 -1.59
N LYS A 154 1.84 4.08 -1.31
CA LYS A 154 2.37 4.60 -0.03
C LYS A 154 1.49 4.23 1.16
N LEU A 155 0.17 4.16 1.00
CA LEU A 155 -0.74 3.70 2.05
C LEU A 155 -0.51 2.22 2.37
N HIS A 156 -0.31 1.40 1.34
CA HIS A 156 0.03 -0.02 1.53
C HIS A 156 1.48 -0.25 1.96
N ARG A 157 2.36 0.75 1.85
CA ARG A 157 3.75 0.69 2.30
C ARG A 157 3.97 1.02 3.77
N VAL A 158 2.91 1.15 4.57
CA VAL A 158 3.05 0.97 6.02
C VAL A 158 3.11 -0.53 6.35
N VAL A 159 3.88 -1.28 5.56
CA VAL A 159 4.43 -2.58 5.94
C VAL A 159 5.73 -2.19 6.60
N HIS A 160 5.88 -2.47 7.89
CA HIS A 160 7.16 -2.33 8.54
C HIS A 160 8.20 -3.05 7.69
N SER A 161 9.29 -2.34 7.37
CA SER A 161 10.30 -2.92 6.50
C SER A 161 10.84 -4.19 7.16
N GLU A 162 11.33 -5.16 6.38
CA GLU A 162 12.04 -6.32 6.93
C GLU A 162 13.18 -5.88 7.88
N GLU A 163 13.72 -4.69 7.62
CA GLU A 163 14.73 -4.03 8.45
C GLU A 163 14.19 -3.54 9.80
N ASP A 164 12.97 -2.99 9.88
CA ASP A 164 12.29 -2.67 11.15
C ASP A 164 12.10 -3.94 11.99
N GLY A 165 11.70 -5.03 11.35
CA GLY A 165 11.58 -6.35 11.97
C GLY A 165 12.90 -6.88 12.52
N LYS A 166 13.97 -6.78 11.73
CA LYS A 166 15.33 -7.14 12.16
C LYS A 166 15.82 -6.24 13.29
N ALA A 167 15.48 -4.95 13.30
CA ALA A 167 15.82 -4.04 14.38
C ALA A 167 15.13 -4.45 15.69
N LEU A 168 13.83 -4.81 15.65
CA LEU A 168 13.12 -5.34 16.81
C LEU A 168 13.75 -6.65 17.32
N LEU A 169 14.15 -7.56 16.43
CA LEU A 169 14.85 -8.80 16.81
C LEU A 169 16.18 -8.53 17.52
N ARG A 170 16.96 -7.54 17.07
CA ARG A 170 18.21 -7.12 17.73
C ARG A 170 17.92 -6.53 19.11
N LEU A 171 16.90 -5.68 19.23
CA LEU A 171 16.49 -5.10 20.51
C LEU A 171 15.98 -6.15 21.50
N LEU A 172 15.21 -7.15 21.04
CA LEU A 172 14.79 -8.27 21.88
C LEU A 172 15.97 -9.07 22.44
N GLY A 173 17.08 -9.16 21.68
CA GLY A 173 18.33 -9.75 22.15
C GLY A 173 19.04 -8.96 23.27
N ASN A 174 18.63 -7.72 23.52
CA ASN A 174 19.16 -6.85 24.57
C ASN A 174 18.01 -6.19 25.35
N PRO A 175 17.48 -6.85 26.40
CA PRO A 175 16.33 -6.36 27.16
C PRO A 175 16.49 -4.94 27.71
N GLU A 176 17.71 -4.55 28.10
CA GLU A 176 17.97 -3.21 28.61
C GLU A 176 17.79 -2.14 27.52
N ALA A 177 18.27 -2.41 26.31
CA ALA A 177 18.09 -1.50 25.17
C ALA A 177 16.61 -1.42 24.76
N LEU A 178 15.91 -2.55 24.73
CA LEU A 178 14.48 -2.59 24.44
C LEU A 178 13.67 -1.74 25.44
N MET A 179 14.03 -1.80 26.72
CA MET A 179 13.36 -1.01 27.77
C MET A 179 13.61 0.50 27.65
N LYS A 180 14.58 0.94 26.84
CA LYS A 180 14.86 2.36 26.57
C LYS A 180 14.23 2.85 25.26
N ASP A 181 13.81 1.94 24.38
CA ASP A 181 13.22 2.29 23.08
C ASP A 181 11.69 2.29 23.14
N GLU A 182 11.12 3.48 23.36
CA GLU A 182 9.67 3.70 23.43
C GLU A 182 8.92 3.36 22.14
N LYS A 183 9.59 3.46 20.98
CA LYS A 183 8.97 3.11 19.70
C LYS A 183 8.86 1.60 19.60
N ALA A 184 9.93 0.87 19.90
CA ALA A 184 9.94 -0.59 19.87
C ALA A 184 8.90 -1.18 20.83
N LYS A 185 8.77 -0.63 22.05
CA LYS A 185 7.72 -1.04 23.00
C LYS A 185 6.32 -0.88 22.42
N LYS A 186 5.98 0.32 21.93
CA LYS A 186 4.66 0.57 21.33
C LYS A 186 4.36 -0.39 20.19
N THR A 187 5.35 -0.67 19.35
CA THR A 187 5.20 -1.64 18.26
C THR A 187 4.97 -3.06 18.77
N LEU A 188 5.66 -3.51 19.83
CA LEU A 188 5.46 -4.84 20.42
C LEU A 188 4.14 -4.97 21.19
N GLU A 189 3.60 -3.86 21.72
CA GLU A 189 2.32 -3.82 22.43
C GLU A 189 1.11 -3.71 21.49
N ASN A 190 1.29 -3.20 20.27
CA ASN A 190 0.22 -2.99 19.30
C ASN A 190 0.13 -4.12 18.27
N GLN A 191 -0.95 -4.90 18.31
CA GLN A 191 -1.22 -5.98 17.35
C GLN A 191 -1.24 -5.48 15.90
N GLU A 192 -1.85 -4.32 15.61
CA GLU A 192 -1.92 -3.79 14.25
C GLU A 192 -0.54 -3.44 13.70
N ASP A 193 0.38 -2.99 14.56
CA ASP A 193 1.76 -2.70 14.15
C ASP A 193 2.54 -3.99 13.90
N LEU A 194 2.34 -5.02 14.72
CA LEU A 194 2.94 -6.33 14.47
C LEU A 194 2.42 -6.96 13.17
N GLU A 195 1.12 -6.85 12.87
CA GLU A 195 0.52 -7.39 11.65
C GLU A 195 1.10 -6.79 10.35
N LYS A 196 1.68 -5.59 10.44
CA LYS A 196 2.40 -4.94 9.34
C LYS A 196 3.78 -5.53 9.06
N LEU A 197 4.33 -6.37 9.94
CA LEU A 197 5.60 -7.09 9.70
C LEU A 197 5.38 -8.35 8.85
N PRO A 198 6.36 -8.81 8.05
CA PRO A 198 6.28 -10.09 7.37
C PRO A 198 6.02 -11.27 8.34
N PHE A 199 5.25 -12.28 7.91
CA PHE A 199 4.87 -13.42 8.74
C PHE A 199 6.08 -14.12 9.38
N ASP A 200 7.13 -14.40 8.60
CA ASP A 200 8.33 -15.09 9.08
C ASP A 200 9.05 -14.30 10.18
N ILE A 201 9.06 -12.97 10.05
CA ILE A 201 9.63 -12.07 11.06
C ILE A 201 8.81 -12.09 12.35
N ARG A 202 7.46 -12.07 12.24
CA ARG A 202 6.60 -12.19 13.43
C ARG A 202 6.84 -13.48 14.19
N MET A 203 7.00 -14.60 13.48
CA MET A 203 7.30 -15.90 14.08
C MET A 203 8.66 -15.90 14.79
N LEU A 204 9.68 -15.27 14.19
CA LEU A 204 10.99 -15.11 14.82
C LEU A 204 10.93 -14.22 16.07
N ILE A 205 10.18 -13.12 16.02
CA ILE A 205 9.97 -12.22 17.16
C ILE A 205 9.30 -12.98 18.31
N ALA A 206 8.22 -13.73 18.03
CA ALA A 206 7.51 -14.52 19.05
C ALA A 206 8.43 -15.54 19.72
N LYS A 207 9.17 -16.33 18.92
CA LYS A 207 10.13 -17.31 19.42
C LYS A 207 11.22 -16.65 20.28
N ARG A 208 11.77 -15.53 19.79
CA ARG A 208 12.85 -14.82 20.50
C ARG A 208 12.36 -14.21 21.81
N ALA A 209 11.14 -13.66 21.83
CA ALA A 209 10.54 -13.13 23.05
C ALA A 209 10.37 -14.21 24.12
N GLU A 210 9.96 -15.42 23.74
CA GLU A 210 9.85 -16.57 24.65
C GLU A 210 11.22 -16.99 25.22
N GLU A 211 12.24 -17.12 24.38
CA GLU A 211 13.61 -17.43 24.80
C GLU A 211 14.14 -16.38 25.81
N VAL A 212 13.94 -15.10 25.51
CA VAL A 212 14.39 -13.98 26.35
C VAL A 212 13.65 -13.98 27.68
N ALA A 213 12.33 -14.20 27.68
CA ALA A 213 11.54 -14.28 28.90
C ALA A 213 12.04 -15.39 29.83
N LYS A 214 12.35 -16.57 29.29
CA LYS A 214 12.93 -17.68 30.05
C LYS A 214 14.27 -17.29 30.69
N HIS A 215 15.18 -16.71 29.91
CA HIS A 215 16.49 -16.26 30.43
C HIS A 215 16.38 -15.17 31.51
N MET A 216 15.40 -14.26 31.38
CA MET A 216 15.16 -13.22 32.39
C MET A 216 14.65 -13.81 33.71
N ILE A 217 13.79 -14.83 33.67
CA ILE A 217 13.33 -15.55 34.87
C ILE A 217 14.52 -16.22 35.57
N ASP A 218 15.37 -16.92 34.82
CA ASP A 218 16.55 -17.60 35.37
C ASP A 218 17.52 -16.59 36.01
N SER A 219 17.76 -15.47 35.35
CA SER A 219 18.62 -14.39 35.86
C SER A 219 18.03 -13.74 37.13
N MET A 220 16.71 -13.52 37.17
CA MET A 220 16.04 -12.99 38.36
C MET A 220 16.18 -13.95 39.55
N ASN A 221 16.09 -15.26 39.32
CA ASN A 221 16.28 -16.26 40.37
C ASN A 221 17.72 -16.26 40.90
N LEU A 222 18.72 -16.17 40.03
CA LEU A 222 20.12 -16.06 40.42
C LEU A 222 20.37 -14.82 41.28
N LEU A 223 19.82 -13.66 40.89
CA LEU A 223 19.97 -12.41 41.63
C LEU A 223 19.33 -12.48 43.03
N LYS A 224 18.20 -13.19 43.18
CA LYS A 224 17.59 -13.43 44.50
C LYS A 224 18.50 -14.27 45.40
N VAL A 225 19.12 -15.31 44.85
CA VAL A 225 20.09 -16.15 45.59
C VAL A 225 21.32 -15.32 45.99
N ALA A 226 21.88 -14.55 45.07
CA ALA A 226 23.01 -13.66 45.35
C ALA A 226 22.68 -12.66 46.45
N LYS A 227 21.53 -11.99 46.37
CA LYS A 227 21.05 -11.05 47.41
C LYS A 227 20.95 -11.72 48.78
N LYS A 228 20.41 -12.94 48.84
CA LYS A 228 20.33 -13.72 50.10
C LYS A 228 21.72 -14.02 50.66
N ASN A 229 22.65 -14.45 49.81
CA ASN A 229 24.00 -14.79 50.23
C ASN A 229 24.78 -13.56 50.72
N ILE A 230 24.67 -12.43 50.02
CA ILE A 230 25.26 -11.15 50.47
C ILE A 230 24.71 -10.77 51.84
N ALA A 231 23.39 -10.81 52.03
CA ALA A 231 22.78 -10.51 53.33
C ALA A 231 23.30 -11.43 54.46
N LEU A 232 23.54 -12.71 54.16
CA LEU A 232 24.13 -13.64 55.14
C LEU A 232 25.59 -13.34 55.47
N ILE A 233 26.38 -12.81 54.52
CA ILE A 233 27.77 -12.39 54.75
C ILE A 233 27.77 -11.18 55.69
N GLU A 234 27.00 -10.14 55.36
CA GLU A 234 26.90 -8.91 56.15
C GLU A 234 26.44 -9.18 57.59
N LEU A 235 25.47 -10.09 57.79
CA LEU A 235 25.00 -10.45 59.13
C LEU A 235 26.04 -11.23 59.95
N ARG A 236 26.87 -12.06 59.32
CA ARG A 236 27.93 -12.78 60.04
C ARG A 236 29.06 -11.86 60.49
N GLU A 237 29.38 -10.84 59.71
CA GLU A 237 30.40 -9.85 60.08
C GLU A 237 29.97 -9.02 61.30
N THR A 238 28.68 -8.69 61.43
CA THR A 238 28.15 -8.02 62.62
C THR A 238 28.25 -8.87 63.89
N ASP A 239 28.04 -10.19 63.81
CA ASP A 239 28.14 -11.07 64.98
C ASP A 239 29.59 -11.24 65.49
N VAL A 240 30.60 -11.11 64.61
CA VAL A 240 32.02 -11.20 65.00
C VAL A 240 32.49 -9.95 65.75
N ILE A 241 31.97 -8.77 65.38
CA ILE A 241 32.34 -7.49 66.01
C ILE A 241 31.84 -7.41 67.46
N ASP A 242 30.65 -7.93 67.75
CA ASP A 242 30.11 -7.94 69.12
C ASP A 242 30.86 -8.91 70.05
N ILE A 243 31.40 -10.02 69.53
CA ILE A 243 32.21 -10.96 70.31
C ILE A 243 33.58 -10.34 70.67
N GLU A 244 34.20 -9.58 69.77
CA GLU A 244 35.46 -8.89 70.07
C GLU A 244 35.28 -7.73 71.06
N ALA A 245 34.17 -6.97 70.97
CA ALA A 245 33.85 -5.91 71.93
C ALA A 245 33.62 -6.46 73.35
N THR A 246 32.98 -7.63 73.48
CA THR A 246 32.70 -8.25 74.79
C THR A 246 33.98 -8.80 75.44
N ASN A 247 34.93 -9.31 74.65
CA ASN A 247 36.21 -9.81 75.17
C ASN A 247 37.20 -8.69 75.56
N LEU A 248 37.13 -7.52 74.93
CA LEU A 248 37.97 -6.36 75.28
C LEU A 248 37.58 -5.69 76.60
N VAL A 249 36.32 -5.82 77.03
CA VAL A 249 35.86 -5.32 78.35
C VAL A 249 36.26 -6.27 79.48
N ALA A 250 36.31 -7.59 79.24
CA ALA A 250 36.67 -8.59 80.25
C ALA A 250 38.17 -8.62 80.60
N VAL A 251 39.06 -8.06 79.77
CA VAL A 251 40.53 -8.05 80.01
C VAL A 251 40.99 -6.77 80.73
N LYS A 252 40.09 -5.79 80.96
CA LYS A 252 40.40 -4.51 81.62
C LYS A 252 39.79 -4.35 83.03
N ALA A 253 39.18 -5.41 83.58
CA ALA A 253 38.68 -5.47 84.95
C ALA A 253 39.54 -6.43 85.78
#